data_AF-B7G8H4-F1
#
_entry.id   AF-B7G8H4-F1
#
_cell.length_a   1.000
_cell.length_b   1.000
_cell.length_c   1.000
_cell.angle_alpha   90.00
_cell.angle_beta   90.00
_cell.angle_gamma   90.00
#
_symmetry.space_group_name_H-M   'P 1'
#
loop_
_entity.id
_entity.type
_entity.pdbx_description
1 polymer ?
#
loop_
_entity_poly.entity_id
_entity_poly.type
_entity_poly.pdbx_seq_one_letter_code
_entity_poly.pdbx_strand_id
1 'polypeptide(L)'
;MKSFSLLSILTASLAPAITDALKPSKCGGSLTSACLSETDKRYDADYPVSIVEQNPTWNQFEGLWKITIKNYEGDGTPALPTPYNAAIDQGVPYTRDDVVGFYNHSLIGSRMSINRYYVFNPAPEAFCNQTFEPPFLNVAGPGVCGVNGYAFTAGQYGTSTHDNNGDVSFFRVYGGYSNLPSKLPYDLNPPGRFSWIDSSTLWGTNSVEGFFSQNNPYIFLDNNTALVNSNFISLVERTRGVTAISEMVRMEESEWIAAIEQAYDDSNVIESQRIPVPFQEFTLDPASYPTEEEWCGGVGNDPACTVSQFQEPDAKLKTGPLLGFIILGLAVFCIPLYAFYRYRIEQQERRIKAQFIRGVAKNISISPSAGALSQENLIAEFARIDKDNGGTIEKAELKAWIDEGKLGNISDKDFNALWSALDIDGSGTVDFVEFCTFLSGCGEAFDEVYDQQEKMSKQEKMKYASSRLLNSNAGDDEKDIEKDIKD
;
A
#
# COMPACT_ATOMS: atom_id res chain seq x y z
N MET A 1 -42.64 -10.88 24.91
CA MET A 1 -41.47 -10.27 24.25
C MET A 1 -40.29 -10.27 25.22
N LYS A 2 -39.36 -11.21 25.07
CA LYS A 2 -38.00 -11.11 25.60
C LYS A 2 -37.07 -11.59 24.48
N SER A 3 -36.82 -10.68 23.55
CA SER A 3 -35.77 -10.74 22.56
C SER A 3 -34.88 -9.53 22.83
N PHE A 4 -33.60 -9.64 22.50
CA PHE A 4 -32.52 -8.69 22.75
C PHE A 4 -31.85 -8.79 24.13
N SER A 5 -30.89 -9.71 24.23
CA SER A 5 -29.50 -9.35 24.56
C SER A 5 -28.59 -10.59 24.58
N LEU A 6 -28.46 -11.26 23.43
CA LEU A 6 -27.36 -12.22 23.22
C LEU A 6 -26.38 -11.74 22.14
N LEU A 7 -26.76 -10.74 21.33
CA LEU A 7 -25.91 -10.19 20.27
C LEU A 7 -24.85 -9.20 20.78
N SER A 8 -25.05 -8.60 21.96
CA SER A 8 -24.14 -7.59 22.52
C SER A 8 -22.98 -8.19 23.35
N ILE A 9 -23.00 -9.49 23.64
CA ILE A 9 -21.98 -10.16 24.46
C ILE A 9 -20.91 -10.83 23.57
N LEU A 10 -21.21 -11.14 22.30
CA LEU A 10 -20.23 -11.68 21.36
C LEU A 10 -19.36 -10.61 20.67
N THR A 11 -19.73 -9.33 20.70
CA THR A 11 -18.97 -8.27 20.02
C THR A 11 -17.88 -7.61 20.87
N ALA A 12 -17.89 -7.79 22.20
CA ALA A 12 -16.95 -7.12 23.09
C ALA A 12 -15.67 -7.92 23.41
N SER A 13 -15.68 -9.25 23.26
CA SER A 13 -14.55 -10.13 23.61
C SER A 13 -13.67 -10.54 22.42
N LEU A 14 -14.11 -10.28 21.19
CA LEU A 14 -13.36 -10.56 19.96
C LEU A 14 -12.62 -9.33 19.40
N ALA A 15 -12.96 -8.11 19.84
CA ALA A 15 -12.37 -6.89 19.31
C ALA A 15 -10.83 -6.80 19.50
N PRO A 16 -10.24 -7.15 20.66
CA PRO A 16 -8.78 -7.05 20.85
C PRO A 16 -8.01 -8.10 20.04
N ALA A 17 -8.55 -9.32 19.94
CA ALA A 17 -7.93 -10.42 19.20
C ALA A 17 -7.98 -10.21 17.68
N ILE A 18 -9.03 -9.54 17.18
CA ILE A 18 -9.13 -9.14 15.77
C ILE A 18 -8.21 -7.95 15.47
N THR A 19 -8.04 -7.00 16.40
CA THR A 19 -7.13 -5.86 16.19
C THR A 19 -5.65 -6.26 16.19
N ASP A 20 -5.23 -7.23 17.00
CA ASP A 20 -3.84 -7.75 16.93
C ASP A 20 -3.61 -8.65 15.70
N ALA A 21 -4.64 -9.36 15.22
CA ALA A 21 -4.60 -10.10 13.96
C ALA A 21 -4.63 -9.19 12.71
N LEU A 22 -4.95 -7.91 12.89
CA LEU A 22 -4.94 -6.86 11.87
C LEU A 22 -3.71 -5.93 11.98
N LYS A 23 -2.66 -6.32 12.72
CA LYS A 23 -1.34 -5.77 12.40
C LYS A 23 -1.10 -6.00 10.91
N PRO A 24 -0.68 -4.98 10.13
CA PRO A 24 -0.52 -5.12 8.70
C PRO A 24 0.38 -6.32 8.46
N SER A 25 -0.24 -7.41 7.98
CA SER A 25 0.49 -8.61 7.62
C SER A 25 1.55 -8.18 6.61
N LYS A 26 2.79 -8.64 6.76
CA LYS A 26 3.82 -8.31 5.78
C LYS A 26 3.32 -8.67 4.37
N CYS A 27 3.72 -7.86 3.39
CA CYS A 27 3.50 -8.19 1.98
C CYS A 27 4.15 -9.55 1.65
N GLY A 28 3.76 -10.15 0.51
CA GLY A 28 4.29 -11.45 0.06
C GLY A 28 3.69 -12.68 0.76
N GLY A 29 2.71 -12.51 1.65
CA GLY A 29 1.97 -13.60 2.28
C GLY A 29 0.97 -14.29 1.32
N SER A 30 0.48 -15.46 1.70
CA SER A 30 -0.52 -16.19 0.90
C SER A 30 -1.80 -15.39 0.65
N LEU A 31 -2.17 -14.54 1.63
CA LEU A 31 -3.36 -13.69 1.62
C LEU A 31 -3.08 -12.23 1.19
N THR A 32 -1.82 -11.80 1.06
CA THR A 32 -1.44 -10.41 0.78
C THR A 32 -0.81 -10.23 -0.59
N SER A 33 -0.87 -9.02 -1.14
CA SER A 33 -0.16 -8.65 -2.37
C SER A 33 1.35 -8.86 -2.23
N ALA A 34 2.03 -9.07 -3.37
CA ALA A 34 3.49 -9.08 -3.45
C ALA A 34 4.09 -7.79 -2.86
N CYS A 35 5.32 -7.88 -2.35
CA CYS A 35 6.06 -6.72 -1.86
C CYS A 35 6.51 -5.84 -3.04
N LEU A 36 6.62 -4.52 -2.83
CA LEU A 36 7.19 -3.64 -3.85
C LEU A 36 8.68 -3.94 -4.08
N SER A 37 9.39 -4.36 -3.03
CA SER A 37 10.80 -4.77 -3.02
C SER A 37 11.11 -5.89 -4.02
N GLU A 38 10.12 -6.73 -4.38
CA GLU A 38 10.29 -7.76 -5.41
C GLU A 38 10.50 -7.17 -6.82
N THR A 39 10.08 -5.92 -7.05
CA THR A 39 10.13 -5.26 -8.35
C THR A 39 10.92 -3.95 -8.35
N ASP A 40 11.07 -3.32 -7.19
CA ASP A 40 11.72 -2.03 -7.02
C ASP A 40 12.63 -2.08 -5.80
N LYS A 41 13.94 -2.21 -6.07
CA LYS A 41 15.00 -2.30 -5.07
C LYS A 41 15.07 -1.12 -4.09
N ARG A 42 14.40 0.00 -4.37
CA ARG A 42 14.32 1.13 -3.43
C ARG A 42 13.54 0.76 -2.16
N TYR A 43 12.58 -0.15 -2.28
CA TYR A 43 11.76 -0.65 -1.19
C TYR A 43 12.38 -1.85 -0.46
N ASP A 44 13.50 -2.39 -0.98
CA ASP A 44 14.22 -3.48 -0.35
C ASP A 44 15.10 -2.95 0.79
N ALA A 45 14.67 -3.22 2.03
CA ALA A 45 15.38 -2.80 3.23
C ALA A 45 16.71 -3.54 3.45
N ASP A 46 16.90 -4.69 2.79
CA ASP A 46 18.12 -5.49 2.88
C ASP A 46 19.08 -5.21 1.70
N TYR A 47 18.73 -4.30 0.79
CA TYR A 47 19.58 -3.92 -0.34
C TYR A 47 20.88 -3.27 0.16
N PRO A 48 22.06 -3.63 -0.40
CA PRO A 48 23.33 -3.12 0.09
C PRO A 48 23.41 -1.60 -0.01
N VAL A 49 23.83 -0.94 1.07
CA VAL A 49 24.06 0.51 1.09
C VAL A 49 25.46 0.89 0.59
N SER A 50 26.37 -0.08 0.44
CA SER A 50 27.74 0.19 0.02
C SER A 50 27.82 0.64 -1.44
N ILE A 51 28.55 1.72 -1.70
CA ILE A 51 28.76 2.29 -3.04
C ILE A 51 29.26 1.22 -4.02
N VAL A 52 30.26 0.43 -3.62
CA VAL A 52 30.89 -0.58 -4.46
C VAL A 52 30.01 -1.83 -4.61
N GLU A 53 29.28 -2.23 -3.58
CA GLU A 53 28.34 -3.36 -3.68
C GLU A 53 27.14 -3.03 -4.58
N GLN A 54 26.65 -1.79 -4.54
CA GLN A 54 25.58 -1.34 -5.44
C GLN A 54 26.05 -1.26 -6.90
N ASN A 55 27.29 -0.84 -7.14
CA ASN A 55 27.88 -0.78 -8.47
C ASN A 55 29.42 -0.99 -8.42
N PRO A 56 29.91 -2.19 -8.79
CA PRO A 56 31.34 -2.51 -8.75
C PRO A 56 32.23 -1.66 -9.67
N THR A 57 31.65 -0.92 -10.62
CA THR A 57 32.40 0.00 -11.52
C THR A 57 33.12 1.09 -10.72
N TRP A 58 32.62 1.44 -9.53
CA TRP A 58 33.26 2.38 -8.62
C TRP A 58 34.69 2.01 -8.19
N ASN A 59 35.08 0.73 -8.26
CA ASN A 59 36.47 0.31 -8.03
C ASN A 59 37.45 0.99 -9.00
N GLN A 60 37.00 1.34 -10.21
CA GLN A 60 37.84 2.06 -11.17
C GLN A 60 38.09 3.51 -10.75
N PHE A 61 37.21 4.11 -9.95
CA PHE A 61 37.31 5.50 -9.50
C PHE A 61 38.14 5.64 -8.20
N GLU A 62 38.01 4.68 -7.28
CA GLU A 62 38.77 4.62 -6.04
C GLU A 62 40.28 4.58 -6.28
N GLY A 63 41.09 5.19 -5.42
CA GLY A 63 42.54 5.08 -5.40
C GLY A 63 43.28 6.41 -5.40
N LEU A 64 44.60 6.32 -5.58
CA LEU A 64 45.52 7.45 -5.62
C LEU A 64 45.87 7.77 -7.07
N TRP A 65 45.73 9.05 -7.43
CA TRP A 65 45.90 9.51 -8.79
C TRP A 65 46.83 10.72 -8.83
N LYS A 66 47.71 10.77 -9.82
CA LYS A 66 48.32 12.02 -10.28
C LYS A 66 47.48 12.55 -11.42
N ILE A 67 47.24 13.86 -11.41
CA ILE A 67 46.47 14.55 -12.45
C ILE A 67 47.31 15.67 -13.05
N THR A 68 47.35 15.74 -14.38
CA THR A 68 47.94 16.85 -15.12
C THR A 68 46.82 17.64 -15.76
N ILE A 69 46.73 18.93 -15.45
CA ILE A 69 45.57 19.77 -15.73
C ILE A 69 45.98 20.89 -16.67
N LYS A 70 45.29 21.00 -17.80
CA LYS A 70 45.36 22.15 -18.70
C LYS A 70 44.10 22.99 -18.56
N ASN A 71 44.24 24.19 -18.01
CA ASN A 71 43.13 25.12 -17.84
C ASN A 71 43.06 26.14 -18.98
N TYR A 72 41.84 26.45 -19.38
CA TYR A 72 41.50 27.43 -20.40
C TYR A 72 40.46 28.40 -19.86
N GLU A 73 40.55 29.67 -20.23
CA GLU A 73 39.49 30.64 -19.99
C GLU A 73 38.25 30.33 -20.85
N GLY A 74 37.14 31.03 -20.59
CA GLY A 74 35.87 30.81 -21.28
C GLY A 74 35.92 30.98 -22.80
N ASP A 75 36.90 31.71 -23.32
CA ASP A 75 37.17 31.93 -24.74
C ASP A 75 38.11 30.89 -25.39
N GLY A 76 38.61 29.93 -24.59
CA GLY A 76 39.50 28.86 -25.04
C GLY A 76 40.99 29.23 -25.04
N THR A 77 41.36 30.43 -24.57
CA THR A 77 42.77 30.77 -24.36
C THR A 77 43.31 30.09 -23.10
N PRO A 78 44.62 29.80 -23.00
CA PRO A 78 45.22 29.26 -21.78
C PRO A 78 44.93 30.15 -20.57
N ALA A 79 44.58 29.55 -19.43
CA ALA A 79 44.22 30.28 -18.22
C ALA A 79 45.39 31.13 -17.69
N LEU A 80 45.14 32.43 -17.48
CA LEU A 80 46.17 33.37 -17.05
C LEU A 80 46.12 33.61 -15.54
N PRO A 81 47.25 33.84 -14.84
CA PRO A 81 47.25 34.16 -13.43
C PRO A 81 46.30 35.32 -13.10
N THR A 82 45.60 35.24 -11.97
CA THR A 82 44.71 36.30 -11.48
C THR A 82 45.26 36.92 -10.22
N PRO A 83 45.13 38.24 -10.01
CA PRO A 83 45.59 38.87 -8.79
C PRO A 83 44.86 38.31 -7.57
N TYR A 84 45.61 38.14 -6.49
CA TYR A 84 45.09 37.67 -5.22
C TYR A 84 44.47 38.83 -4.44
N ASN A 85 43.18 38.75 -4.14
CA ASN A 85 42.48 39.68 -3.30
C ASN A 85 42.57 39.24 -1.82
N ALA A 86 43.47 39.87 -1.06
CA ALA A 86 43.70 39.51 0.33
C ALA A 86 42.51 39.83 1.26
N ALA A 87 41.57 40.68 0.84
CA ALA A 87 40.41 41.05 1.65
C ALA A 87 39.36 39.93 1.72
N ILE A 88 39.31 39.07 0.70
CA ILE A 88 38.32 37.99 0.56
C ILE A 88 38.96 36.62 0.30
N ASP A 89 40.29 36.53 0.29
CA ASP A 89 41.05 35.29 0.08
C ASP A 89 40.75 34.61 -1.27
N GLN A 90 40.68 35.41 -2.34
CA GLN A 90 40.35 34.93 -3.70
C GLN A 90 41.42 35.29 -4.72
N GLY A 91 41.48 34.53 -5.81
CA GLY A 91 42.45 34.73 -6.89
C GLY A 91 43.62 33.75 -6.82
N VAL A 92 44.20 33.44 -7.98
CA VAL A 92 45.26 32.45 -8.13
C VAL A 92 46.42 33.11 -8.88
N PRO A 93 47.34 33.78 -8.15
CA PRO A 93 48.43 34.57 -8.73
C PRO A 93 49.63 33.66 -9.08
N TYR A 94 49.35 32.55 -9.76
CA TYR A 94 50.31 31.52 -10.13
C TYR A 94 50.03 31.01 -11.54
N THR A 95 50.91 30.19 -12.11
CA THR A 95 50.67 29.60 -13.43
C THR A 95 49.42 28.72 -13.40
N ARG A 96 48.38 29.10 -14.14
CA ARG A 96 47.05 28.46 -14.08
C ARG A 96 46.80 27.48 -15.21
N ASP A 97 47.42 27.65 -16.37
CA ASP A 97 47.20 26.81 -17.56
C ASP A 97 47.91 25.46 -17.49
N ASP A 98 48.89 25.31 -16.60
CA ASP A 98 49.61 24.05 -16.37
C ASP A 98 49.74 23.76 -14.87
N VAL A 99 48.89 22.85 -14.38
CA VAL A 99 48.78 22.53 -12.96
C VAL A 99 48.93 21.03 -12.76
N VAL A 100 49.72 20.63 -11.77
CA VAL A 100 49.79 19.24 -11.32
C VAL A 100 48.91 19.11 -10.09
N GLY A 101 48.11 18.06 -10.05
CA GLY A 101 47.38 17.70 -8.86
C GLY A 101 47.54 16.24 -8.49
N PHE A 102 47.05 15.91 -7.32
CA PHE A 102 47.08 14.59 -6.75
C PHE A 102 45.74 14.33 -6.07
N TYR A 103 45.04 13.28 -6.44
CA TYR A 103 43.72 12.96 -5.92
C TYR A 103 43.78 11.66 -5.11
N ASN A 104 43.11 11.64 -3.98
CA ASN A 104 42.85 10.46 -3.16
C ASN A 104 41.33 10.28 -3.11
N HIS A 105 40.85 9.26 -3.81
CA HIS A 105 39.45 8.86 -3.82
C HIS A 105 39.29 7.64 -2.92
N SER A 106 38.48 7.76 -1.88
CA SER A 106 38.24 6.70 -0.89
C SER A 106 36.77 6.35 -0.81
N LEU A 107 36.45 5.06 -0.88
CA LEU A 107 35.09 4.52 -0.82
C LEU A 107 34.97 3.53 0.35
N ILE A 108 34.24 3.92 1.40
CA ILE A 108 34.10 3.10 2.61
C ILE A 108 32.62 2.91 2.89
N GLY A 109 32.12 1.70 2.65
CA GLY A 109 30.70 1.39 2.81
C GLY A 109 29.85 2.31 1.93
N SER A 110 28.94 3.05 2.53
CA SER A 110 28.07 4.02 1.87
C SER A 110 28.70 5.40 1.67
N ARG A 111 29.93 5.65 2.13
CA ARG A 111 30.56 6.99 2.14
C ARG A 111 31.69 7.10 1.14
N MET A 112 31.80 8.27 0.54
CA MET A 112 32.89 8.67 -0.36
C MET A 112 33.56 9.93 0.17
N SER A 113 34.89 9.94 0.11
CA SER A 113 35.70 11.15 0.23
C SER A 113 36.61 11.31 -0.98
N ILE A 114 36.70 12.54 -1.49
CA ILE A 114 37.58 12.95 -2.57
C ILE A 114 38.47 14.05 -2.01
N ASN A 115 39.74 13.76 -1.82
CA ASN A 115 40.74 14.72 -1.36
C ASN A 115 41.67 15.07 -2.51
N ARG A 116 41.90 16.35 -2.75
CA ARG A 116 42.64 16.85 -3.91
C ARG A 116 43.68 17.84 -3.46
N TYR A 117 44.88 17.67 -3.99
CA TYR A 117 46.05 18.51 -3.73
C TYR A 117 46.44 19.10 -5.07
N TYR A 118 46.63 20.40 -5.13
CA TYR A 118 47.06 21.08 -6.35
C TYR A 118 48.37 21.80 -6.08
N VAL A 119 49.29 21.71 -7.03
CA VAL A 119 50.58 22.39 -7.02
C VAL A 119 50.67 23.26 -8.25
N PHE A 120 50.81 24.55 -8.01
CA PHE A 120 50.93 25.59 -9.02
C PHE A 120 52.38 26.00 -9.15
N ASN A 121 52.85 26.10 -10.39
CA ASN A 121 54.15 26.68 -10.69
C ASN A 121 54.16 28.19 -10.40
N PRO A 122 55.34 28.79 -10.15
CA PRO A 122 55.48 30.23 -9.98
C PRO A 122 54.83 31.01 -11.12
N ALA A 123 54.33 32.21 -10.83
CA ALA A 123 53.74 33.06 -11.86
C ALA A 123 54.78 33.51 -12.91
N PRO A 124 54.39 33.72 -14.17
CA PRO A 124 55.26 34.30 -15.19
C PRO A 124 55.74 35.71 -14.80
N GLU A 125 56.96 36.06 -15.19
CA GLU A 125 57.57 37.37 -14.92
C GLU A 125 56.68 38.54 -15.39
N ALA A 126 56.01 38.38 -16.53
CA ALA A 126 55.10 39.38 -17.08
C ALA A 126 53.89 39.68 -16.18
N PHE A 127 53.45 38.72 -15.36
CA PHE A 127 52.43 38.94 -14.34
C PHE A 127 53.01 39.62 -13.10
N CYS A 128 54.18 39.16 -12.64
CA CYS A 128 54.83 39.72 -11.46
C CYS A 128 55.25 41.18 -11.61
N ASN A 129 55.57 41.62 -12.83
CA ASN A 129 55.92 42.99 -13.16
C ASN A 129 54.71 43.95 -13.24
N GLN A 130 53.48 43.45 -13.09
CA GLN A 130 52.29 44.29 -13.05
C GLN A 130 52.13 44.96 -11.68
N THR A 131 51.60 46.17 -11.68
CA THR A 131 51.23 46.89 -10.46
C THR A 131 49.77 46.61 -10.12
N PHE A 132 49.50 46.18 -8.89
CA PHE A 132 48.15 45.92 -8.39
C PHE A 132 47.80 46.92 -7.29
N GLU A 133 46.62 47.53 -7.38
CA GLU A 133 46.09 48.42 -6.35
C GLU A 133 45.55 47.60 -5.17
N PRO A 134 45.71 48.04 -3.91
CA PRO A 134 45.11 47.35 -2.76
C PRO A 134 43.59 47.13 -2.93
N PRO A 135 43.04 45.97 -2.52
CA PRO A 135 43.66 44.87 -1.75
C PRO A 135 44.31 43.76 -2.61
N PHE A 136 44.56 44.03 -3.90
CA PHE A 136 45.09 43.02 -4.82
C PHE A 136 46.61 42.87 -4.71
N LEU A 137 47.08 41.62 -4.74
CA LEU A 137 48.48 41.21 -4.61
C LEU A 137 48.86 40.27 -5.76
N ASN A 138 50.15 40.22 -6.08
CA ASN A 138 50.71 39.32 -7.08
C ASN A 138 51.18 37.97 -6.50
N VAL A 139 50.91 37.70 -5.22
CA VAL A 139 51.25 36.45 -4.54
C VAL A 139 50.25 36.17 -3.44
N ALA A 140 49.97 34.89 -3.18
CA ALA A 140 49.13 34.44 -2.08
C ALA A 140 50.00 33.80 -0.98
N GLY A 141 50.04 34.44 0.20
CA GLY A 141 50.86 33.98 1.32
C GLY A 141 52.29 34.55 1.32
N PRO A 142 53.25 33.89 2.00
CA PRO A 142 54.59 34.46 2.25
C PRO A 142 55.61 34.24 1.12
N GLY A 143 55.21 33.67 -0.01
CA GLY A 143 56.09 33.42 -1.15
C GLY A 143 56.47 34.70 -1.92
N VAL A 144 57.33 34.55 -2.92
CA VAL A 144 57.74 35.62 -3.84
C VAL A 144 57.23 35.30 -5.26
N CYS A 145 56.53 36.26 -5.88
CA CYS A 145 56.02 36.12 -7.25
C CYS A 145 57.15 35.77 -8.23
N GLY A 146 56.92 34.78 -9.08
CA GLY A 146 57.88 34.33 -10.09
C GLY A 146 59.03 33.49 -9.56
N VAL A 147 59.11 33.30 -8.24
CA VAL A 147 60.10 32.45 -7.59
C VAL A 147 59.44 31.24 -6.96
N ASN A 148 58.37 31.44 -6.20
CA ASN A 148 57.69 30.37 -5.48
C ASN A 148 56.37 30.01 -6.14
N GLY A 149 56.13 28.72 -6.26
CA GLY A 149 54.83 28.15 -6.52
C GLY A 149 53.97 28.12 -5.26
N TYR A 150 52.81 27.49 -5.39
CA TYR A 150 51.84 27.40 -4.30
C TYR A 150 51.12 26.07 -4.32
N ALA A 151 50.77 25.59 -3.14
CA ALA A 151 49.97 24.39 -2.99
C ALA A 151 48.71 24.69 -2.18
N PHE A 152 47.61 24.06 -2.57
CA PHE A 152 46.39 24.07 -1.77
C PHE A 152 45.64 22.75 -1.89
N THR A 153 44.67 22.58 -0.99
CA THR A 153 43.78 21.43 -0.99
C THR A 153 42.33 21.77 -1.19
N ALA A 154 41.61 20.83 -1.79
CA ALA A 154 40.17 20.86 -1.88
C ALA A 154 39.64 19.45 -1.65
N GLY A 155 38.40 19.32 -1.20
CA GLY A 155 37.78 18.01 -1.15
C GLY A 155 36.27 18.03 -1.19
N GLN A 156 35.71 16.84 -1.30
CA GLN A 156 34.28 16.60 -1.40
C GLN A 156 33.89 15.36 -0.60
N TYR A 157 32.70 15.42 -0.02
CA TYR A 157 32.12 14.31 0.74
C TYR A 157 30.74 13.99 0.19
N GLY A 158 30.47 12.69 0.06
CA GLY A 158 29.22 12.20 -0.48
C GLY A 158 28.88 10.79 -0.01
N THR A 159 27.64 10.39 -0.24
CA THR A 159 27.11 9.07 0.16
C THR A 159 26.46 8.37 -1.01
N SER A 160 26.27 7.05 -0.92
CA SER A 160 25.25 6.35 -1.70
C SER A 160 23.86 6.94 -1.42
N THR A 161 22.87 6.55 -2.21
CA THR A 161 21.51 7.10 -2.13
C THR A 161 20.48 6.02 -1.81
N HIS A 162 19.36 6.44 -1.21
CA HIS A 162 18.17 5.59 -1.01
C HIS A 162 17.49 5.16 -2.31
N ASP A 163 17.91 5.71 -3.46
CA ASP A 163 17.46 5.25 -4.78
C ASP A 163 18.08 3.88 -5.15
N ASN A 164 19.11 3.43 -4.40
CA ASN A 164 19.75 2.12 -4.56
C ASN A 164 20.26 1.85 -5.98
N ASN A 165 20.51 2.90 -6.77
CA ASN A 165 20.86 2.81 -8.18
C ASN A 165 22.37 2.86 -8.46
N GLY A 166 23.20 2.91 -7.40
CA GLY A 166 24.66 3.00 -7.52
C GLY A 166 25.19 4.41 -7.76
N ASP A 167 24.34 5.44 -7.63
CA ASP A 167 24.77 6.85 -7.67
C ASP A 167 25.31 7.31 -6.31
N VAL A 168 26.14 8.35 -6.36
CA VAL A 168 26.67 9.04 -5.18
C VAL A 168 26.19 10.48 -5.14
N SER A 169 25.70 10.91 -3.99
CA SER A 169 25.23 12.26 -3.69
C SER A 169 26.26 13.02 -2.86
N PHE A 170 26.80 14.10 -3.38
CA PHE A 170 27.75 14.96 -2.67
C PHE A 170 27.03 16.09 -1.96
N PHE A 171 27.19 16.16 -0.65
CA PHE A 171 26.52 17.15 0.16
C PHE A 171 27.46 18.21 0.71
N ARG A 172 28.79 18.02 0.60
CA ARG A 172 29.77 18.97 1.13
C ARG A 172 31.02 19.06 0.27
N VAL A 173 31.55 20.27 0.18
CA VAL A 173 32.85 20.57 -0.40
C VAL A 173 33.65 21.46 0.53
N TYR A 174 34.98 21.46 0.43
CA TYR A 174 35.83 22.34 1.23
C TYR A 174 37.10 22.72 0.47
N GLY A 175 37.83 23.72 0.99
CA GLY A 175 39.11 24.16 0.45
C GLY A 175 38.98 24.96 -0.84
N GLY A 176 39.86 24.69 -1.82
CA GLY A 176 40.16 25.53 -3.00
C GLY A 176 39.06 25.76 -4.06
N TYR A 177 37.82 25.89 -3.63
CA TYR A 177 36.76 26.54 -4.39
C TYR A 177 36.93 28.06 -4.26
N SER A 178 37.95 28.58 -4.94
CA SER A 178 38.46 29.98 -4.86
C SER A 178 37.43 31.08 -5.15
N ASN A 179 36.21 30.73 -5.55
CA ASN A 179 35.11 31.64 -5.84
C ASN A 179 34.09 31.72 -4.70
N LEU A 180 34.28 30.94 -3.64
CA LEU A 180 33.42 30.95 -2.48
C LEU A 180 33.92 31.96 -1.42
N PRO A 181 33.03 32.64 -0.68
CA PRO A 181 33.40 33.73 0.23
C PRO A 181 34.20 33.36 1.51
N SER A 182 34.48 32.08 1.78
CA SER A 182 35.06 31.62 3.04
C SER A 182 35.90 30.36 2.87
N LYS A 183 36.85 30.12 3.79
CA LYS A 183 37.63 28.88 3.91
C LYS A 183 36.86 27.72 4.55
N LEU A 184 35.59 27.94 4.91
CA LEU A 184 34.77 26.95 5.59
C LEU A 184 34.28 25.89 4.59
N PRO A 185 33.97 24.67 5.08
CA PRO A 185 33.21 23.72 4.28
C PRO A 185 31.87 24.32 3.84
N TYR A 186 31.49 24.03 2.60
CA TYR A 186 30.24 24.44 1.99
C TYR A 186 29.33 23.25 1.77
N ASP A 187 28.14 23.38 2.30
CA ASP A 187 27.07 22.43 2.12
C ASP A 187 26.39 22.67 0.76
N LEU A 188 26.32 21.63 -0.05
CA LEU A 188 25.71 21.66 -1.37
C LEU A 188 24.20 21.48 -1.24
N ASN A 189 23.45 22.50 -1.64
CA ASN A 189 22.00 22.45 -1.73
C ASN A 189 21.53 23.07 -3.07
N PRO A 190 20.98 22.27 -4.01
CA PRO A 190 20.84 20.81 -3.95
C PRO A 190 22.22 20.11 -3.95
N PRO A 191 22.28 18.86 -3.45
CA PRO A 191 23.52 18.10 -3.46
C PRO A 191 24.00 17.83 -4.90
N GLY A 192 25.32 17.73 -5.05
CA GLY A 192 25.94 17.26 -6.29
C GLY A 192 25.65 15.77 -6.51
N ARG A 193 25.82 15.28 -7.75
CA ARG A 193 25.55 13.87 -8.10
C ARG A 193 26.65 13.32 -8.98
N PHE A 194 27.11 12.12 -8.66
CA PHE A 194 27.92 11.31 -9.56
C PHE A 194 27.11 10.08 -9.99
N SER A 195 27.05 9.87 -11.30
CA SER A 195 26.32 8.78 -11.92
C SER A 195 27.14 8.16 -13.04
N TRP A 196 27.24 6.84 -13.03
CA TRP A 196 27.81 6.11 -14.16
C TRP A 196 26.83 6.13 -15.33
N ILE A 197 27.29 6.66 -16.47
CA ILE A 197 26.52 6.66 -17.71
C ILE A 197 26.66 5.31 -18.42
N ASP A 198 27.86 4.73 -18.35
CA ASP A 198 28.23 3.41 -18.84
C ASP A 198 29.38 2.84 -17.99
N SER A 199 30.01 1.74 -18.40
CA SER A 199 31.10 1.08 -17.64
C SER A 199 32.44 1.83 -17.63
N SER A 200 32.56 2.93 -18.38
CA SER A 200 33.78 3.71 -18.59
C SER A 200 33.58 5.21 -18.39
N THR A 201 32.34 5.69 -18.31
CA THR A 201 32.03 7.12 -18.22
C THR A 201 31.27 7.41 -16.93
N LEU A 202 31.91 8.18 -16.04
CA LEU A 202 31.32 8.69 -14.82
C LEU A 202 31.03 10.18 -14.98
N TRP A 203 29.78 10.56 -14.78
CA TRP A 203 29.35 11.95 -14.86
C TRP A 203 29.18 12.55 -13.47
N GLY A 204 29.97 13.58 -13.14
CA GLY A 204 29.82 14.34 -11.91
C GLY A 204 29.21 15.73 -12.14
N THR A 205 28.35 16.17 -11.23
CA THR A 205 27.85 17.55 -11.19
C THR A 205 27.90 18.09 -9.77
N ASN A 206 28.28 19.36 -9.64
CA ASN A 206 28.25 20.13 -8.39
C ASN A 206 27.71 21.52 -8.69
N SER A 207 26.86 22.05 -7.82
CA SER A 207 26.40 23.44 -7.92
C SER A 207 26.26 24.05 -6.55
N VAL A 208 26.63 25.32 -6.44
CA VAL A 208 26.30 26.15 -5.28
C VAL A 208 25.39 27.26 -5.79
N GLU A 209 24.17 27.31 -5.27
CA GLU A 209 23.15 28.25 -5.72
C GLU A 209 23.66 29.69 -5.69
N GLY A 210 23.50 30.41 -6.81
CA GLY A 210 23.95 31.80 -6.94
C GLY A 210 25.46 31.99 -7.15
N PHE A 211 26.28 30.95 -6.97
CA PHE A 211 27.74 31.05 -7.11
C PHE A 211 28.25 30.37 -8.37
N PHE A 212 28.08 29.05 -8.48
CA PHE A 212 28.61 28.30 -9.62
C PHE A 212 27.84 27.02 -9.94
N SER A 213 28.03 26.58 -11.17
CA SER A 213 27.68 25.23 -11.62
C SER A 213 28.90 24.58 -12.27
N GLN A 214 29.15 23.33 -11.93
CA GLN A 214 30.28 22.56 -12.42
C GLN A 214 29.84 21.18 -12.91
N ASN A 215 30.41 20.77 -14.03
CA ASN A 215 30.27 19.42 -14.58
C ASN A 215 31.65 18.79 -14.78
N ASN A 216 31.80 17.53 -14.39
CA ASN A 216 33.05 16.78 -14.41
C ASN A 216 32.82 15.36 -14.98
N PRO A 217 32.73 15.18 -16.30
CA PRO A 217 32.88 13.86 -16.91
C PRO A 217 34.29 13.29 -16.66
N TYR A 218 34.34 12.06 -16.14
CA TYR A 218 35.50 11.20 -16.09
C TYR A 218 35.32 10.09 -17.12
N ILE A 219 36.29 9.93 -18.00
CA ILE A 219 36.31 8.90 -19.05
C ILE A 219 37.50 7.98 -18.76
N PHE A 220 37.23 6.79 -18.27
CA PHE A 220 38.22 5.76 -17.99
C PHE A 220 38.62 5.07 -19.29
N LEU A 221 39.90 5.18 -19.65
CA LEU A 221 40.48 4.49 -20.80
C LEU A 221 40.85 3.05 -20.44
N ASP A 222 41.31 2.88 -19.20
CA ASP A 222 41.58 1.61 -18.54
C ASP A 222 41.53 1.82 -17.00
N ASN A 223 41.91 0.81 -16.22
CA ASN A 223 41.89 0.88 -14.76
C ASN A 223 42.90 1.87 -14.16
N ASN A 224 43.90 2.29 -14.94
CA ASN A 224 45.04 3.10 -14.49
C ASN A 224 45.02 4.50 -15.10
N THR A 225 44.20 4.77 -16.12
CA THR A 225 44.22 6.02 -16.88
C THR A 225 42.80 6.53 -17.13
N ALA A 226 42.57 7.80 -16.85
CA ALA A 226 41.31 8.47 -17.14
C ALA A 226 41.51 9.89 -17.68
N LEU A 227 40.57 10.36 -18.49
CA LEU A 227 40.48 11.75 -18.92
C LEU A 227 39.37 12.43 -18.15
N VAL A 228 39.63 13.63 -17.65
CA VAL A 228 38.63 14.44 -16.96
C VAL A 228 38.48 15.77 -17.66
N ASN A 229 37.24 16.13 -17.96
CA ASN A 229 36.93 17.48 -18.40
C ASN A 229 36.11 18.18 -17.31
N SER A 230 36.61 19.30 -16.80
CA SER A 230 35.90 20.11 -15.80
C SER A 230 35.42 21.39 -16.44
N ASN A 231 34.12 21.67 -16.38
CA ASN A 231 33.56 22.92 -16.85
C ASN A 231 33.03 23.69 -15.66
N PHE A 232 33.55 24.89 -15.43
CA PHE A 232 33.08 25.79 -14.39
C PHE A 232 32.28 26.95 -15.01
N ILE A 233 31.08 27.18 -14.50
CA ILE A 233 30.22 28.31 -14.89
C ILE A 233 30.04 29.20 -13.66
N SER A 234 30.45 30.47 -13.78
CA SER A 234 30.19 31.49 -12.77
C SER A 234 28.76 31.98 -12.92
N LEU A 235 27.92 31.74 -11.91
CA LEU A 235 26.53 32.22 -11.91
C LEU A 235 26.46 33.71 -11.52
N VAL A 236 27.46 34.20 -10.78
CA VAL A 236 27.61 35.61 -10.42
C VAL A 236 27.92 36.45 -11.65
N GLU A 237 28.94 36.06 -12.41
CA GLU A 237 29.41 36.81 -13.58
C GLU A 237 28.61 36.48 -14.85
N ARG A 238 27.85 35.38 -14.83
CA ARG A 238 27.11 34.83 -15.99
C ARG A 238 28.02 34.54 -17.19
N THR A 239 29.24 34.13 -16.90
CA THR A 239 30.27 33.77 -17.88
C THR A 239 30.58 32.29 -17.77
N ARG A 240 31.00 31.70 -18.90
CA ARG A 240 31.78 30.46 -18.83
C ARG A 240 33.10 30.83 -18.17
N GLY A 241 33.37 30.23 -17.02
CA GLY A 241 34.64 30.40 -16.35
C GLY A 241 35.68 29.47 -16.96
N VAL A 242 36.44 28.80 -16.10
CA VAL A 242 37.53 27.93 -16.53
C VAL A 242 37.00 26.60 -17.06
N THR A 243 37.56 26.15 -18.18
CA THR A 243 37.45 24.77 -18.64
C THR A 243 38.80 24.08 -18.44
N ALA A 244 38.80 22.94 -17.77
CA ALA A 244 39.99 22.12 -17.56
C ALA A 244 39.90 20.84 -18.38
N ILE A 245 40.99 20.46 -19.02
CA ILE A 245 41.19 19.13 -19.60
C ILE A 245 42.33 18.49 -18.83
N SER A 246 42.09 17.30 -18.30
CA SER A 246 43.04 16.65 -17.41
C SER A 246 43.24 15.19 -17.77
N GLU A 247 44.47 14.72 -17.60
CA GLU A 247 44.82 13.31 -17.63
C GLU A 247 45.09 12.85 -16.20
N MET A 248 44.48 11.74 -15.82
CA MET A 248 44.67 11.08 -14.54
C MET A 248 45.41 9.77 -14.74
N VAL A 249 46.45 9.55 -13.95
CA VAL A 249 47.23 8.31 -13.92
C VAL A 249 47.26 7.78 -12.49
N ARG A 250 46.82 6.53 -12.31
CA ARG A 250 46.80 5.83 -11.03
C ARG A 250 48.22 5.58 -10.56
N MET A 251 48.46 5.72 -9.26
CA MET A 251 49.77 5.55 -8.64
C MET A 251 49.68 4.65 -7.41
N GLU A 252 50.77 3.93 -7.15
CA GLU A 252 50.98 3.28 -5.86
C GLU A 252 51.31 4.32 -4.78
N GLU A 253 50.97 4.05 -3.53
CA GLU A 253 51.09 5.03 -2.43
C GLU A 253 52.48 5.65 -2.29
N SER A 254 53.53 4.83 -2.33
CA SER A 254 54.91 5.32 -2.21
C SER A 254 55.34 6.21 -3.38
N GLU A 255 54.90 5.90 -4.60
CA GLU A 255 55.19 6.70 -5.80
C GLU A 255 54.39 7.99 -5.79
N TRP A 256 53.14 7.93 -5.31
CA TRP A 256 52.26 9.08 -5.18
C TRP A 256 52.80 10.10 -4.19
N ILE A 257 53.26 9.66 -3.02
CA ILE A 257 53.91 10.50 -2.01
C ILE A 257 55.19 11.14 -2.58
N ALA A 258 56.05 10.34 -3.23
CA ALA A 258 57.28 10.84 -3.84
C ALA A 258 57.01 11.87 -4.94
N ALA A 259 55.95 11.67 -5.73
CA ALA A 259 55.57 12.61 -6.78
C ALA A 259 55.03 13.93 -6.23
N ILE A 260 54.39 13.94 -5.06
CA ILE A 260 53.96 15.17 -4.38
C ILE A 260 55.18 15.98 -3.93
N GLU A 261 56.13 15.34 -3.24
CA GLU A 261 57.36 16.01 -2.80
C GLU A 261 58.16 16.56 -3.99
N GLN A 262 58.27 15.77 -5.05
CA GLN A 262 58.91 16.23 -6.29
C GLN A 262 58.20 17.45 -6.88
N ALA A 263 56.85 17.47 -6.91
CA ALA A 263 56.11 18.62 -7.41
C ALA A 263 56.33 19.87 -6.55
N TYR A 264 56.46 19.73 -5.22
CA TYR A 264 56.81 20.85 -4.35
C TYR A 264 58.21 21.41 -4.63
N ASP A 265 59.18 20.54 -4.87
CA ASP A 265 60.54 20.94 -5.22
C ASP A 265 60.60 21.60 -6.59
N ASP A 266 59.96 21.00 -7.60
CA ASP A 266 59.91 21.50 -8.99
C ASP A 266 59.26 22.89 -9.07
N SER A 267 58.17 23.09 -8.32
CA SER A 267 57.47 24.39 -8.26
C SER A 267 58.06 25.34 -7.21
N ASN A 268 59.11 24.96 -6.49
CA ASN A 268 59.72 25.76 -5.42
C ASN A 268 58.69 26.25 -4.37
N VAL A 269 57.80 25.36 -3.94
CA VAL A 269 56.81 25.64 -2.90
C VAL A 269 57.51 25.76 -1.55
N ILE A 270 57.25 26.85 -0.84
CA ILE A 270 57.85 27.11 0.47
C ILE A 270 57.36 26.10 1.51
N GLU A 271 58.25 25.73 2.44
CA GLU A 271 57.99 24.70 3.46
C GLU A 271 56.70 24.94 4.25
N SER A 272 56.42 26.19 4.63
CA SER A 272 55.20 26.54 5.38
C SER A 272 53.90 26.43 4.59
N GLN A 273 53.98 26.25 3.26
CA GLN A 273 52.85 26.02 2.36
C GLN A 273 52.82 24.60 1.81
N ARG A 274 53.83 23.76 2.13
CA ARG A 274 53.78 22.33 1.81
C ARG A 274 52.77 21.65 2.71
N ILE A 275 52.08 20.68 2.13
CA ILE A 275 51.08 19.90 2.82
C ILE A 275 51.75 18.59 3.27
N PRO A 276 51.74 18.24 4.57
CA PRO A 276 52.47 17.07 5.06
C PRO A 276 51.99 15.75 4.45
N VAL A 277 52.94 14.87 4.07
CA VAL A 277 52.70 13.51 3.55
C VAL A 277 53.57 12.45 4.28
N PRO A 278 53.12 11.19 4.49
CA PRO A 278 51.74 10.72 4.33
C PRO A 278 50.83 11.43 5.34
N PHE A 279 49.58 11.69 4.97
CA PHE A 279 48.68 12.48 5.80
C PHE A 279 48.49 11.80 7.15
N GLN A 280 48.95 12.45 8.23
CA GLN A 280 48.83 11.89 9.59
C GLN A 280 47.36 11.85 10.05
N GLU A 281 46.49 12.62 9.40
CA GLU A 281 45.03 12.54 9.50
C GLU A 281 44.45 12.77 8.10
N PHE A 282 43.42 12.01 7.71
CA PHE A 282 42.77 12.07 6.38
C PHE A 282 42.13 13.44 6.05
N THR A 283 42.36 14.43 6.90
CA THR A 283 41.70 15.72 6.96
C THR A 283 42.75 16.75 7.36
N LEU A 284 43.24 17.54 6.40
CA LEU A 284 44.15 18.65 6.72
C LEU A 284 43.55 19.69 7.67
N ASP A 285 42.23 19.66 7.79
CA ASP A 285 41.47 20.31 8.83
C ASP A 285 40.42 19.30 9.33
N PRO A 286 40.60 18.70 10.52
CA PRO A 286 39.61 17.82 11.12
C PRO A 286 38.22 18.46 11.26
N ALA A 287 38.14 19.80 11.34
CA ALA A 287 36.86 20.51 11.37
C ALA A 287 36.14 20.51 10.00
N SER A 288 36.85 20.21 8.91
CA SER A 288 36.27 20.11 7.56
C SER A 288 35.70 18.71 7.26
N TYR A 289 36.02 17.69 8.06
CA TYR A 289 35.43 16.37 7.92
C TYR A 289 34.02 16.34 8.48
N PRO A 290 33.03 15.73 7.79
CA PRO A 290 31.69 15.66 8.32
C PRO A 290 31.64 14.78 9.58
N THR A 291 31.01 15.30 10.61
CA THR A 291 30.65 14.55 11.83
C THR A 291 29.61 13.47 11.51
N GLU A 292 29.45 12.48 12.39
CA GLU A 292 28.41 11.45 12.22
C GLU A 292 27.00 12.04 12.09
N GLU A 293 26.68 13.12 12.83
CA GLU A 293 25.39 13.80 12.71
C GLU A 293 25.21 14.43 11.32
N GLU A 294 26.28 15.00 10.75
CA GLU A 294 26.24 15.59 9.41
C GLU A 294 26.12 14.54 8.31
N TRP A 295 26.73 13.36 8.47
CA TRP A 295 26.52 12.21 7.57
C TRP A 295 25.07 11.71 7.63
N CYS A 296 24.51 11.59 8.84
CA CYS A 296 23.27 10.86 9.13
C CYS A 296 22.00 11.72 9.21
N GLY A 297 21.96 12.90 8.60
CA GLY A 297 20.72 13.69 8.50
C GLY A 297 20.85 15.17 8.82
N GLY A 298 22.05 15.67 9.13
CA GLY A 298 22.32 17.10 9.15
C GLY A 298 22.32 17.68 7.73
N VAL A 299 23.34 17.31 6.94
CA VAL A 299 23.54 17.82 5.57
C VAL A 299 23.59 16.69 4.55
N GLY A 300 24.22 15.58 4.92
CA GLY A 300 24.17 14.33 4.18
C GLY A 300 22.88 13.56 4.41
N ASN A 301 22.74 12.45 3.68
CA ASN A 301 21.63 11.53 3.82
C ASN A 301 22.14 10.10 3.65
N ASP A 302 23.10 9.72 4.50
CA ASP A 302 23.76 8.42 4.45
C ASP A 302 22.78 7.26 4.71
N PRO A 303 22.54 6.37 3.73
CA PRO A 303 21.61 5.25 3.90
C PRO A 303 22.01 4.26 5.00
N ALA A 304 23.26 4.25 5.45
CA ALA A 304 23.70 3.38 6.54
C ALA A 304 23.13 3.79 7.91
N CYS A 305 22.68 5.03 8.06
CA CYS A 305 22.18 5.56 9.34
C CYS A 305 20.91 6.41 9.21
N THR A 306 20.43 6.69 8.00
CA THR A 306 19.14 7.36 7.76
C THR A 306 18.06 6.39 7.30
N VAL A 307 16.81 6.75 7.57
CA VAL A 307 15.66 5.94 7.17
C VAL A 307 15.30 6.26 5.72
N SER A 308 15.14 5.23 4.90
CA SER A 308 14.70 5.39 3.50
C SER A 308 13.31 6.03 3.44
N GLN A 309 13.16 6.96 2.48
CA GLN A 309 11.87 7.51 2.09
C GLN A 309 10.98 6.48 1.38
N PHE A 310 11.58 5.40 0.88
CA PHE A 310 10.90 4.29 0.22
C PHE A 310 10.65 3.18 1.25
N GLN A 311 9.47 3.19 1.85
CA GLN A 311 9.05 2.16 2.80
C GLN A 311 7.94 1.31 2.19
N GLU A 312 7.99 0.01 2.45
CA GLU A 312 6.91 -0.91 2.08
C GLU A 312 5.58 -0.42 2.68
N PRO A 313 4.58 -0.13 1.85
CA PRO A 313 3.27 0.24 2.36
C PRO A 313 2.59 -0.96 3.03
N ASP A 314 1.57 -0.67 3.83
CA ASP A 314 0.74 -1.72 4.44
C ASP A 314 0.18 -2.68 3.38
N ALA A 315 0.33 -3.97 3.64
CA ALA A 315 -0.02 -4.98 2.65
C ALA A 315 -1.53 -5.01 2.37
N LYS A 316 -1.88 -5.14 1.10
CA LYS A 316 -3.27 -5.26 0.67
C LYS A 316 -3.67 -6.74 0.59
N LEU A 317 -4.85 -7.08 1.08
CA LEU A 317 -5.39 -8.43 0.91
C LEU A 317 -5.67 -8.73 -0.57
N LYS A 318 -5.38 -9.96 -0.99
CA LYS A 318 -5.76 -10.46 -2.32
C LYS A 318 -7.29 -10.52 -2.41
N THR A 319 -7.83 -10.13 -3.56
CA THR A 319 -9.27 -10.12 -3.82
C THR A 319 -9.91 -11.51 -3.68
N GLY A 320 -9.18 -12.58 -4.07
CA GLY A 320 -9.67 -13.96 -4.02
C GLY A 320 -10.08 -14.42 -2.61
N PRO A 321 -9.15 -14.45 -1.64
CA PRO A 321 -9.48 -14.80 -0.25
C PRO A 321 -10.57 -13.92 0.37
N LEU A 322 -10.56 -12.61 0.08
CA LEU A 322 -11.59 -11.68 0.58
C LEU A 322 -12.99 -12.09 0.09
N LEU A 323 -13.14 -12.36 -1.22
CA LEU A 323 -14.38 -12.88 -1.78
C LEU A 323 -14.75 -14.24 -1.19
N GLY A 324 -13.76 -15.11 -0.97
CA GLY A 324 -13.96 -16.40 -0.31
C GLY A 324 -14.57 -16.26 1.09
N PHE A 325 -14.05 -15.34 1.91
CA PHE A 325 -14.60 -15.08 3.25
C PHE A 325 -16.01 -14.49 3.20
N ILE A 326 -16.28 -13.58 2.25
CA ILE A 326 -17.62 -12.99 2.07
C ILE A 326 -18.63 -14.07 1.66
N ILE A 327 -18.29 -14.90 0.67
CA ILE A 327 -19.14 -15.99 0.20
C ILE A 327 -19.38 -17.01 1.31
N LEU A 328 -18.34 -17.39 2.05
CA LEU A 328 -18.45 -18.31 3.17
C LEU A 328 -19.34 -17.74 4.27
N GLY A 329 -19.17 -16.47 4.62
CA GLY A 329 -20.03 -15.78 5.58
C GLY A 329 -21.49 -15.78 5.13
N LEU A 330 -21.76 -15.37 3.89
CA LEU A 330 -23.11 -15.40 3.33
C LEU A 330 -23.70 -16.82 3.32
N ALA A 331 -22.93 -17.84 2.96
CA ALA A 331 -23.39 -19.22 3.00
C ALA A 331 -23.76 -19.67 4.42
N VAL A 332 -22.91 -19.37 5.41
CA VAL A 332 -23.12 -19.74 6.82
C VAL A 332 -24.36 -19.06 7.42
N PHE A 333 -24.72 -17.85 6.98
CA PHE A 333 -25.92 -17.17 7.48
C PHE A 333 -27.16 -17.44 6.63
N CYS A 334 -27.06 -17.33 5.31
CA CYS A 334 -28.22 -17.43 4.42
C CYS A 334 -28.73 -18.86 4.27
N ILE A 335 -27.86 -19.89 4.26
CA ILE A 335 -28.31 -21.28 4.10
C ILE A 335 -29.15 -21.73 5.30
N PRO A 336 -28.71 -21.54 6.57
CA PRO A 336 -29.54 -21.89 7.73
C PRO A 336 -30.81 -21.04 7.82
N LEU A 337 -30.75 -19.74 7.48
CA LEU A 337 -31.94 -18.89 7.45
C LEU A 337 -32.96 -19.35 6.42
N TYR A 338 -32.51 -19.73 5.21
CA TYR A 338 -33.38 -20.27 4.17
C TYR A 338 -33.97 -21.62 4.59
N ALA A 339 -33.16 -22.52 5.15
CA ALA A 339 -33.63 -23.81 5.68
C ALA A 339 -34.66 -23.62 6.79
N PHE A 340 -34.44 -22.67 7.71
CA PHE A 340 -35.38 -22.34 8.77
C PHE A 340 -36.67 -21.72 8.22
N TYR A 341 -36.57 -20.84 7.23
CA TYR A 341 -37.72 -20.26 6.55
C TYR A 341 -38.58 -21.32 5.86
N ARG A 342 -37.95 -22.21 5.08
CA ARG A 342 -38.60 -23.36 4.45
C ARG A 342 -39.28 -24.28 5.47
N TYR A 343 -38.56 -24.63 6.54
CA TYR A 343 -39.10 -25.44 7.63
C TYR A 343 -40.32 -24.79 8.30
N ARG A 344 -40.30 -23.46 8.50
CA ARG A 344 -41.44 -22.72 9.05
C ARG A 344 -42.67 -22.77 8.15
N ILE A 345 -42.51 -22.62 6.83
CA ILE A 345 -43.62 -22.68 5.86
C ILE A 345 -44.26 -24.07 5.88
N GLU A 346 -43.46 -25.14 5.79
CA GLU A 346 -43.98 -26.51 5.79
C GLU A 346 -44.73 -26.84 7.09
N GLN A 347 -44.25 -26.32 8.23
CA GLN A 347 -44.95 -26.44 9.51
C GLN A 347 -46.28 -25.66 9.55
N GLN A 348 -46.37 -24.49 8.91
CA GLN A 348 -47.62 -23.74 8.82
C GLN A 348 -48.64 -24.46 7.96
N GLU A 349 -48.23 -24.96 6.79
CA GLU A 349 -49.11 -25.72 5.89
C GLU A 349 -49.67 -26.97 6.58
N ARG A 350 -48.81 -27.76 7.25
CA ARG A 350 -49.24 -28.93 8.03
C ARG A 350 -50.26 -28.57 9.12
N ARG A 351 -50.02 -27.48 9.85
CA ARG A 351 -50.95 -27.01 10.91
C ARG A 351 -52.31 -26.61 10.34
N ILE A 352 -52.33 -25.89 9.23
CA ILE A 352 -53.56 -25.43 8.57
C ILE A 352 -54.37 -26.64 8.08
N LYS A 353 -53.73 -27.58 7.37
CA LYS A 353 -54.37 -28.82 6.90
C LYS A 353 -54.92 -29.64 8.08
N ALA A 354 -54.13 -29.85 9.14
CA ALA A 354 -54.58 -30.57 10.32
C ALA A 354 -55.78 -29.90 11.02
N GLN A 355 -55.80 -28.57 11.13
CA GLN A 355 -56.94 -27.85 11.70
C GLN A 355 -58.21 -28.01 10.86
N PHE A 356 -58.10 -27.91 9.54
CA PHE A 356 -59.24 -28.10 8.63
C PHE A 356 -59.79 -29.53 8.69
N ILE A 357 -58.90 -30.54 8.62
CA ILE A 357 -59.30 -31.95 8.72
C ILE A 357 -59.92 -32.26 10.07
N ARG A 358 -59.45 -31.67 11.18
CA ARG A 358 -60.14 -31.79 12.48
C ARG A 358 -61.57 -31.26 12.44
N GLY A 359 -61.83 -30.21 11.67
CA GLY A 359 -63.16 -29.65 11.44
C GLY A 359 -64.08 -30.63 10.76
N VAL A 360 -63.64 -31.10 9.59
CA VAL A 360 -64.32 -32.12 8.80
C VAL A 360 -64.56 -33.39 9.64
N ALA A 361 -63.55 -33.83 10.40
CA ALA A 361 -63.63 -35.03 11.22
C ALA A 361 -64.58 -34.95 12.43
N LYS A 362 -65.04 -33.77 12.84
CA LYS A 362 -66.11 -33.64 13.84
C LYS A 362 -67.47 -34.01 13.30
N ASN A 363 -67.60 -34.04 11.99
CA ASN A 363 -68.86 -33.93 11.27
C ASN A 363 -69.07 -35.14 10.34
N ILE A 364 -67.99 -35.77 9.89
CA ILE A 364 -67.98 -37.04 9.16
C ILE A 364 -67.12 -38.08 9.88
N SER A 365 -67.36 -39.36 9.61
CA SER A 365 -66.49 -40.44 10.10
C SER A 365 -65.23 -40.51 9.25
N ILE A 366 -64.08 -40.16 9.82
CA ILE A 366 -62.79 -40.24 9.14
C ILE A 366 -62.23 -41.67 9.15
N SER A 367 -61.49 -41.97 8.09
CA SER A 367 -60.74 -43.20 7.86
C SER A 367 -59.25 -42.83 7.71
N PRO A 368 -58.28 -43.74 7.90
CA PRO A 368 -56.83 -43.47 7.78
C PRO A 368 -56.35 -43.05 6.38
N SER A 369 -57.22 -42.65 5.46
CA SER A 369 -56.83 -41.95 4.23
C SER A 369 -58.03 -41.18 3.66
N ALA A 370 -57.76 -40.05 2.99
CA ALA A 370 -58.77 -39.23 2.34
C ALA A 370 -59.61 -40.00 1.30
N GLY A 371 -59.00 -40.97 0.60
CA GLY A 371 -59.67 -41.80 -0.40
C GLY A 371 -60.62 -42.86 0.15
N ALA A 372 -60.71 -43.01 1.47
CA ALA A 372 -61.62 -43.93 2.13
C ALA A 372 -62.87 -43.23 2.73
N LEU A 373 -63.03 -41.92 2.50
CA LEU A 373 -64.28 -41.22 2.77
C LEU A 373 -65.30 -41.57 1.68
N SER A 374 -66.51 -41.95 2.08
CA SER A 374 -67.58 -42.21 1.11
C SER A 374 -68.00 -40.92 0.42
N GLN A 375 -68.34 -41.01 -0.87
CA GLN A 375 -68.74 -39.85 -1.68
C GLN A 375 -69.93 -39.11 -1.04
N GLU A 376 -70.85 -39.84 -0.42
CA GLU A 376 -72.03 -39.30 0.27
C GLU A 376 -71.64 -38.43 1.46
N ASN A 377 -70.60 -38.80 2.22
CA ASN A 377 -70.12 -38.02 3.36
C ASN A 377 -69.41 -36.73 2.92
N LEU A 378 -68.69 -36.77 1.80
CA LEU A 378 -68.04 -35.58 1.24
C LEU A 378 -69.05 -34.58 0.69
N ILE A 379 -70.09 -35.07 -0.01
CA ILE A 379 -71.20 -34.24 -0.49
C ILE A 379 -71.96 -33.62 0.69
N ALA A 380 -72.25 -34.40 1.72
CA ALA A 380 -72.93 -33.92 2.91
C ALA A 380 -72.12 -32.86 3.68
N GLU A 381 -70.79 -33.01 3.75
CA GLU A 381 -69.94 -31.99 4.38
C GLU A 381 -69.79 -30.74 3.53
N PHE A 382 -69.71 -30.87 2.20
CA PHE A 382 -69.69 -29.73 1.30
C PHE A 382 -70.98 -28.91 1.41
N ALA A 383 -72.14 -29.57 1.35
CA ALA A 383 -73.45 -28.93 1.51
C ALA A 383 -73.71 -28.37 2.93
N ARG A 384 -72.87 -28.73 3.91
CA ARG A 384 -72.92 -28.14 5.26
C ARG A 384 -72.13 -26.84 5.35
N ILE A 385 -71.11 -26.69 4.49
CA ILE A 385 -70.30 -25.49 4.40
C ILE A 385 -71.00 -24.48 3.48
N ASP A 386 -71.48 -24.93 2.31
CA ASP A 386 -72.32 -24.19 1.36
C ASP A 386 -73.74 -24.05 1.93
N LYS A 387 -74.00 -22.96 2.66
CA LYS A 387 -75.24 -22.78 3.43
C LYS A 387 -76.40 -22.32 2.56
N ASP A 388 -76.11 -21.57 1.52
CA ASP A 388 -77.14 -21.07 0.61
C ASP A 388 -77.49 -22.05 -0.52
N ASN A 389 -76.78 -23.19 -0.61
CA ASN A 389 -76.87 -24.19 -1.67
C ASN A 389 -76.57 -23.61 -3.06
N GLY A 390 -75.67 -22.63 -3.14
CA GLY A 390 -75.21 -21.99 -4.37
C GLY A 390 -74.41 -22.91 -5.28
N GLY A 391 -73.93 -24.05 -4.77
CA GLY A 391 -73.14 -25.03 -5.50
C GLY A 391 -71.62 -24.76 -5.48
N THR A 392 -71.20 -23.67 -4.85
CA THR A 392 -69.80 -23.34 -4.54
C THR A 392 -69.74 -22.74 -3.13
N ILE A 393 -68.64 -22.97 -2.42
CA ILE A 393 -68.44 -22.40 -1.08
C ILE A 393 -67.86 -20.99 -1.22
N GLU A 394 -68.55 -19.99 -0.68
CA GLU A 394 -68.01 -18.63 -0.59
C GLU A 394 -67.05 -18.47 0.61
N LYS A 395 -66.15 -17.48 0.53
CA LYS A 395 -65.19 -17.20 1.59
C LYS A 395 -65.85 -16.90 2.94
N ALA A 396 -67.00 -16.21 2.92
CA ALA A 396 -67.75 -15.90 4.12
C ALA A 396 -68.38 -17.15 4.75
N GLU A 397 -68.88 -18.06 3.93
CA GLU A 397 -69.49 -19.33 4.37
C GLU A 397 -68.45 -20.25 5.00
N LEU A 398 -67.29 -20.40 4.37
CA LEU A 398 -66.20 -21.17 4.97
C LEU A 398 -65.75 -20.57 6.32
N LYS A 399 -65.67 -19.23 6.41
CA LYS A 399 -65.31 -18.56 7.66
C LYS A 399 -66.35 -18.81 8.76
N ALA A 400 -67.63 -18.67 8.42
CA ALA A 400 -68.74 -18.94 9.32
C ALA A 400 -68.75 -20.39 9.80
N TRP A 401 -68.55 -21.36 8.90
CA TRP A 401 -68.46 -22.78 9.25
C TRP A 401 -67.29 -23.08 10.22
N ILE A 402 -66.11 -22.48 9.99
CA ILE A 402 -64.96 -22.63 10.89
C ILE A 402 -65.27 -22.04 12.28
N ASP A 403 -65.91 -20.86 12.32
CA ASP A 403 -66.22 -20.14 13.55
C ASP A 403 -67.34 -20.83 14.36
N GLU A 404 -68.32 -21.43 13.69
CA GLU A 404 -69.45 -22.16 14.29
C GLU A 404 -69.03 -23.50 14.91
N GLY A 405 -68.04 -24.19 14.32
CA GLY A 405 -67.65 -25.55 14.69
C GLY A 405 -66.80 -25.71 15.98
N LYS A 406 -66.53 -24.65 16.75
CA LYS A 406 -65.52 -24.62 17.85
C LYS A 406 -64.20 -25.30 17.44
N LEU A 407 -63.76 -25.10 16.20
CA LEU A 407 -62.36 -25.29 15.84
C LEU A 407 -61.62 -24.19 16.59
N GLY A 408 -60.48 -24.49 17.21
CA GLY A 408 -59.74 -23.47 17.94
C GLY A 408 -59.51 -22.23 17.07
N ASN A 409 -59.47 -21.05 17.68
CA ASN A 409 -59.36 -19.75 17.00
C ASN A 409 -58.27 -19.78 15.91
N ILE A 410 -58.66 -19.85 14.63
CA ILE A 410 -57.73 -19.75 13.50
C ILE A 410 -57.40 -18.26 13.31
N SER A 411 -56.12 -17.93 13.09
CA SER A 411 -55.77 -16.54 12.81
C SER A 411 -56.25 -16.14 11.41
N ASP A 412 -56.58 -14.87 11.19
CA ASP A 412 -56.97 -14.38 9.85
C ASP A 412 -55.91 -14.70 8.79
N LYS A 413 -54.63 -14.74 9.19
CA LYS A 413 -53.53 -15.12 8.31
C LYS A 413 -53.60 -16.59 7.90
N ASP A 414 -53.85 -17.48 8.84
CA ASP A 414 -53.96 -18.92 8.59
C ASP A 414 -55.24 -19.25 7.81
N PHE A 415 -56.34 -18.53 8.07
CA PHE A 415 -57.59 -18.64 7.29
C PHE A 415 -57.39 -18.21 5.84
N ASN A 416 -56.71 -17.08 5.60
CA ASN A 416 -56.42 -16.64 4.23
C ASN A 416 -55.49 -17.62 3.50
N ALA A 417 -54.51 -18.22 4.21
CA ALA A 417 -53.66 -19.25 3.64
C ALA A 417 -54.42 -20.55 3.32
N LEU A 418 -55.37 -20.94 4.18
CA LEU A 418 -56.29 -22.05 3.92
C LEU A 418 -57.17 -21.77 2.70
N TRP A 419 -57.75 -20.57 2.64
CA TRP A 419 -58.59 -20.13 1.52
C TRP A 419 -57.83 -20.22 0.20
N SER A 420 -56.64 -19.62 0.13
CA SER A 420 -55.79 -19.68 -1.08
C SER A 420 -55.30 -21.09 -1.44
N ALA A 421 -55.38 -22.05 -0.52
CA ALA A 421 -55.06 -23.44 -0.81
C ALA A 421 -56.28 -24.25 -1.28
N LEU A 422 -57.50 -23.81 -0.94
CA LEU A 422 -58.77 -24.40 -1.35
C LEU A 422 -59.25 -23.87 -2.71
N ASP A 423 -59.15 -22.56 -2.93
CA ASP A 423 -59.49 -21.86 -4.19
C ASP A 423 -58.29 -21.97 -5.14
N ILE A 424 -58.22 -23.08 -5.89
CA ILE A 424 -57.05 -23.47 -6.68
C ILE A 424 -56.98 -22.63 -7.96
N ASP A 425 -58.14 -22.33 -8.55
CA ASP A 425 -58.24 -21.54 -9.77
C ASP A 425 -58.33 -20.02 -9.55
N GLY A 426 -58.55 -19.59 -8.29
CA GLY A 426 -58.64 -18.19 -7.92
C GLY A 426 -59.97 -17.54 -8.31
N SER A 427 -61.03 -18.34 -8.50
CA SER A 427 -62.37 -17.89 -8.86
C SER A 427 -63.04 -17.06 -7.75
N GLY A 428 -62.53 -17.12 -6.52
CA GLY A 428 -63.12 -16.45 -5.36
C GLY A 428 -64.26 -17.24 -4.70
N THR A 429 -64.51 -18.45 -5.18
CA THR A 429 -65.39 -19.47 -4.58
C THR A 429 -64.69 -20.82 -4.65
N VAL A 430 -65.10 -21.80 -3.85
CA VAL A 430 -64.51 -23.16 -3.89
C VAL A 430 -65.54 -24.15 -4.39
N ASP A 431 -65.30 -24.76 -5.55
CA ASP A 431 -66.19 -25.78 -6.08
C ASP A 431 -65.97 -27.17 -5.44
N PHE A 432 -66.86 -28.12 -5.71
CA PHE A 432 -66.79 -29.46 -5.12
C PHE A 432 -65.52 -30.23 -5.53
N VAL A 433 -65.01 -30.02 -6.75
CA VAL A 433 -63.79 -30.66 -7.26
C VAL A 433 -62.57 -30.10 -6.54
N GLU A 434 -62.50 -28.79 -6.36
CA GLU A 434 -61.44 -28.11 -5.61
C GLU A 434 -61.42 -28.54 -4.15
N PHE A 435 -62.58 -28.59 -3.50
CA PHE A 435 -62.73 -29.10 -2.13
C PHE A 435 -62.23 -30.55 -2.00
N CYS A 436 -62.65 -31.45 -2.90
CA CYS A 436 -62.20 -32.84 -2.90
C CYS A 436 -60.69 -32.98 -3.21
N THR A 437 -60.16 -32.13 -4.09
CA THR A 437 -58.74 -32.12 -4.47
C THR A 437 -57.88 -31.70 -3.28
N PHE A 438 -58.29 -30.65 -2.56
CA PHE A 438 -57.61 -30.22 -1.34
C PHE A 438 -57.62 -31.30 -0.26
N LEU A 439 -58.78 -31.93 0.00
CA LEU A 439 -58.88 -33.02 0.97
C LEU A 439 -58.03 -34.23 0.59
N SER A 440 -57.97 -34.58 -0.69
CA SER A 440 -57.10 -35.66 -1.19
C SER A 440 -55.61 -35.36 -0.93
N GLY A 441 -55.22 -34.09 -1.00
CA GLY A 441 -53.88 -33.60 -0.66
C GLY A 441 -53.56 -33.50 0.84
N CYS A 442 -54.49 -33.89 1.72
CA CYS A 442 -54.37 -33.82 3.18
C CYS A 442 -54.07 -35.16 3.86
N GLY A 443 -53.56 -36.17 3.14
CA GLY A 443 -53.30 -37.52 3.68
C GLY A 443 -52.60 -37.56 5.05
N GLU A 444 -51.45 -36.89 5.19
CA GLU A 444 -50.72 -36.82 6.49
C GLU A 444 -51.57 -36.21 7.62
N ALA A 445 -52.44 -35.24 7.29
CA ALA A 445 -53.32 -34.61 8.27
C ALA A 445 -54.50 -35.52 8.66
N PHE A 446 -55.00 -36.34 7.73
CA PHE A 446 -55.99 -37.38 8.05
C PHE A 446 -55.42 -38.43 9.00
N ASP A 447 -54.19 -38.90 8.74
CA ASP A 447 -53.50 -39.85 9.61
C ASP A 447 -53.32 -39.28 11.02
N GLU A 448 -52.84 -38.03 11.13
CA GLU A 448 -52.64 -37.37 12.42
C GLU A 448 -53.95 -37.26 13.23
N VAL A 449 -55.05 -36.87 12.58
CA VAL A 449 -56.34 -36.71 13.25
C VAL A 449 -56.99 -38.05 13.57
N TYR A 450 -56.83 -39.06 12.71
CA TYR A 450 -57.29 -40.41 12.96
C TYR A 450 -56.59 -41.04 14.17
N ASP A 451 -55.26 -40.97 14.23
CA ASP A 451 -54.46 -41.43 15.36
C ASP A 451 -54.83 -40.71 16.66
N GLN A 452 -55.09 -39.41 16.58
CA GLN A 452 -55.58 -38.63 17.71
C GLN A 452 -56.94 -39.15 18.19
N GLN A 453 -57.86 -39.42 17.27
CA GLN A 453 -59.18 -39.96 17.60
C GLN A 453 -59.10 -41.36 18.21
N GLU A 454 -58.20 -42.22 17.72
CA GLU A 454 -58.02 -43.58 18.24
C GLU A 454 -57.53 -43.58 19.69
N LYS A 455 -56.64 -42.64 20.03
CA LYS A 455 -56.07 -42.48 21.38
C LYS A 455 -57.02 -41.81 22.38
N MET A 456 -58.17 -41.27 21.95
CA MET A 456 -59.16 -40.65 22.83
C MET A 456 -59.79 -41.66 23.80
N SER A 457 -60.12 -41.19 25.01
CA SER A 457 -60.86 -42.01 25.99
C SER A 457 -62.27 -42.36 25.50
N LYS A 458 -62.87 -43.41 26.07
CA LYS A 458 -64.24 -43.84 25.73
C LYS A 458 -65.28 -42.72 25.89
N GLN A 459 -65.11 -41.84 26.89
CA GLN A 459 -65.98 -40.68 27.12
C GLN A 459 -65.83 -39.62 26.02
N GLU A 460 -64.60 -39.36 25.56
CA GLU A 460 -64.33 -38.39 24.49
C GLU A 460 -64.81 -38.88 23.12
N LYS A 461 -64.64 -40.18 22.83
CA LYS A 461 -65.21 -40.82 21.63
C LYS A 461 -66.73 -40.75 21.61
N MET A 462 -67.39 -40.99 22.74
CA MET A 462 -68.85 -40.82 22.86
C MET A 462 -69.28 -39.36 22.69
N LYS A 463 -68.49 -38.39 23.14
CA LYS A 463 -68.76 -36.95 22.93
C LYS A 463 -68.64 -36.55 21.45
N TYR A 464 -67.63 -37.04 20.74
CA TYR A 464 -67.50 -36.83 19.29
C TYR A 464 -68.65 -37.47 18.51
N ALA A 465 -69.02 -38.71 18.84
CA ALA A 465 -70.15 -39.40 18.22
C ALA A 465 -71.49 -38.70 18.52
N SER A 466 -71.68 -38.22 19.76
CA SER A 466 -72.88 -37.45 20.14
C SER A 466 -72.96 -36.11 19.43
N SER A 467 -71.83 -35.40 19.25
CA SER A 467 -71.80 -34.14 18.50
C SER A 467 -72.12 -34.35 17.01
N ARG A 468 -71.67 -35.46 16.41
CA ARG A 468 -72.03 -35.83 15.03
C ARG A 468 -73.52 -36.04 14.86
N LEU A 469 -74.16 -36.74 15.80
CA LEU A 469 -75.60 -37.03 15.78
C LEU A 469 -76.46 -35.78 16.00
N LEU A 470 -76.00 -34.85 16.84
CA LEU A 470 -76.68 -33.57 17.04
C LEU A 470 -76.58 -32.67 15.79
N ASN A 471 -75.42 -32.66 15.14
CA ASN A 471 -75.22 -31.89 13.90
C ASN A 471 -75.90 -32.54 12.68
N SER A 472 -76.15 -33.85 12.66
CA SER A 472 -76.87 -34.51 11.57
C SER A 472 -78.37 -34.22 11.57
N ASN A 473 -78.97 -33.91 12.72
CA ASN A 473 -80.42 -33.67 12.86
C ASN A 473 -80.84 -32.20 12.70
N ALA A 474 -79.90 -31.26 12.61
CA ALA A 474 -80.21 -29.84 12.46
C ALA A 474 -80.67 -29.44 11.05
N GLY A 475 -80.58 -30.33 10.05
CA GLY A 475 -80.92 -30.06 8.65
C GLY A 475 -82.35 -30.43 8.23
N ASP A 476 -83.10 -31.17 9.05
CA ASP A 476 -84.42 -31.71 8.68
C ASP A 476 -85.61 -30.95 9.29
N ASP A 477 -85.40 -30.05 10.27
CA ASP A 477 -86.48 -29.39 11.01
C ASP A 477 -86.99 -28.06 10.41
N GLU A 478 -86.46 -27.59 9.27
CA GLU A 478 -86.85 -26.27 8.68
C GLU A 478 -87.81 -26.36 7.47
N LYS A 479 -88.33 -27.55 7.12
CA LYS A 479 -89.21 -27.74 5.94
C LYS A 479 -90.71 -27.92 6.17
N ASP A 480 -91.22 -27.94 7.41
CA ASP A 480 -92.63 -28.29 7.69
C ASP A 480 -93.46 -27.26 8.49
N ILE A 481 -93.18 -25.94 8.39
CA ILE A 481 -94.08 -24.91 8.97
C ILE A 481 -94.19 -23.66 8.05
N GLU A 482 -94.79 -23.79 6.87
CA GLU A 482 -95.54 -22.68 6.24
C GLU A 482 -96.43 -23.15 5.08
N LYS A 483 -97.47 -23.93 5.37
CA LYS A 483 -98.59 -24.14 4.45
C LYS A 483 -99.85 -24.57 5.22
N ASP A 484 -100.47 -23.63 5.92
CA ASP A 484 -101.92 -23.60 6.20
C ASP A 484 -102.25 -22.42 7.14
N ILE A 485 -102.41 -21.21 6.59
CA ILE A 485 -103.58 -20.33 6.84
C ILE A 485 -103.81 -19.55 5.53
N LYS A 486 -104.82 -19.99 4.77
CA LYS A 486 -105.51 -19.20 3.74
C LYS A 486 -106.66 -18.43 4.40
N ASP A 487 -107.04 -17.34 3.74
CA ASP A 487 -108.15 -16.39 3.96
C ASP A 487 -107.79 -15.08 4.69
#